data_AF-A0A8P4G5X6-F1
#
_entry.id   AF-A0A8P4G5X6-F1
#
_cell.length_a   1.000
_cell.length_b   1.000
_cell.length_c   1.000
_cell.angle_alpha   90.00
_cell.angle_beta   90.00
_cell.angle_gamma   90.00
#
_symmetry.space_group_name_H-M   'P 1'
#
loop_
_entity.id
_entity.type
_entity.pdbx_description
1 polymer ?
#
loop_
_entity_poly.entity_id
_entity_poly.type
_entity_poly.pdbx_seq_one_letter_code
_entity_poly.pdbx_strand_id
1 'polypeptide(L)'
;MKNAFQVIAVDGVCSGVIQFPTAEDCLDWLQAIASNISSLTKHNVKKINRNFPVNQQIIYMGWVDEKEQDSVQDRMYSPKFLALRGSSLFKFSAPPVTTWDWTRAEKSFTVYEIMCKILKDNDLLDKRKHCFSVQTESGEDMFFSVELDCELLIWEKAFQMATFLEVERIQCKTYACIMESHLMGLTVDFSMGFVCFDAASKAVLWRYKFSQLKGSSDDGKSKIKFLFQNQDSKSIEAKELEFSNLFAVLHCIHAFFAAKVACLDPMFVESQGTATTTGFPTLSSISCNSQTPKLKYAT
;
A
#
# COMPACT_ATOMS: atom_id res chain seq x y z
N MET A 1 24.06 19.99 8.24
CA MET A 1 24.23 19.92 9.71
C MET A 1 24.35 18.45 10.05
N LYS A 2 25.43 18.01 10.70
CA LYS A 2 25.63 16.59 11.02
C LYS A 2 25.14 16.36 12.45
N ASN A 3 24.36 15.31 12.67
CA ASN A 3 23.92 14.81 13.99
C ASN A 3 23.00 15.78 14.76
N ALA A 4 21.96 16.27 14.10
CA ALA A 4 20.96 17.12 14.74
C ALA A 4 19.57 16.85 14.16
N PHE A 5 18.55 16.96 15.00
CA PHE A 5 17.16 16.90 14.56
C PHE A 5 16.33 17.92 15.34
N GLN A 6 15.10 18.14 14.90
CA GLN A 6 14.11 18.95 15.60
C GLN A 6 12.84 18.12 15.80
N VAL A 7 12.14 18.34 16.92
CA VAL A 7 10.85 17.71 17.19
C VAL A 7 9.78 18.78 17.00
N ILE A 8 8.80 18.49 16.15
CA ILE A 8 7.68 19.38 15.86
C ILE A 8 6.42 18.75 16.43
N ALA A 9 5.73 19.49 17.30
CA ALA A 9 4.43 19.12 17.84
C ALA A 9 3.32 19.32 16.80
N VAL A 10 2.16 18.72 17.05
CA VAL A 10 1.00 18.75 16.12
C VAL A 10 0.50 20.17 15.86
N ASP A 11 0.65 21.07 16.82
CA ASP A 11 0.30 22.49 16.72
C ASP A 11 1.37 23.34 16.00
N GLY A 12 2.44 22.70 15.52
CA GLY A 12 3.56 23.35 14.83
C GLY A 12 4.64 23.89 15.76
N VAL A 13 4.48 23.77 17.09
CA VAL A 13 5.51 24.20 18.05
C VAL A 13 6.75 23.30 17.90
N CYS A 14 7.91 23.92 17.69
CA CYS A 14 9.17 23.22 17.48
C CYS A 14 10.03 23.25 18.76
N SER A 15 10.73 22.16 19.06
CA SER A 15 11.73 22.07 20.14
C SER A 15 12.96 22.97 19.91
N GLY A 16 13.14 23.51 18.71
CA GLY A 16 14.42 23.97 18.21
C GLY A 16 15.30 22.80 17.73
N VAL A 17 16.43 23.12 17.10
CA VAL A 17 17.40 22.12 16.62
C VAL A 17 18.20 21.58 17.80
N ILE A 18 18.04 20.30 18.08
CA ILE A 18 18.79 19.56 19.10
C ILE A 18 20.03 18.99 18.43
N GLN A 19 21.22 19.37 18.92
CA GLN A 19 22.50 18.91 18.40
C GLN A 19 23.09 17.85 19.32
N PHE A 20 23.67 16.80 18.73
CA PHE A 20 24.26 15.68 19.45
C PHE A 20 25.78 15.60 19.21
N PRO A 21 26.56 15.18 20.20
CA PRO A 21 28.02 15.02 20.05
C PRO A 21 28.39 14.02 18.96
N THR A 22 27.66 12.91 18.86
CA THR A 22 27.91 11.84 17.89
C THR A 22 26.66 11.52 17.07
N ALA A 23 26.87 10.84 15.93
CA ALA A 23 25.77 10.35 15.09
C ALA A 23 24.99 9.23 15.77
N GLU A 24 25.67 8.43 16.60
CA GLU A 24 25.09 7.34 17.38
C GLU A 24 24.14 7.89 18.45
N ASP A 25 24.59 8.86 19.25
CA ASP A 25 23.72 9.54 20.24
C ASP A 25 22.49 10.15 19.58
N CYS A 26 22.68 10.79 18.41
CA CYS A 26 21.59 11.38 17.64
C CYS A 26 20.57 10.31 17.21
N LEU A 27 21.04 9.16 16.75
CA LEU A 27 20.20 8.06 16.28
C LEU A 27 19.46 7.40 17.45
N ASP A 28 20.13 7.18 18.59
CA ASP A 28 19.53 6.59 19.78
C ASP A 28 18.38 7.44 20.32
N TRP A 29 18.60 8.76 20.39
CA TRP A 29 17.54 9.69 20.79
C TRP A 29 16.38 9.72 19.79
N LEU A 30 16.67 9.71 18.49
CA LEU A 30 15.65 9.67 17.44
C LEU A 30 14.82 8.38 17.54
N GLN A 31 15.48 7.23 17.71
CA GLN A 31 14.85 5.92 17.89
C GLN A 31 13.97 5.87 19.14
N ALA A 32 14.44 6.43 20.26
CA ALA A 32 13.68 6.48 21.51
C ALA A 32 12.41 7.34 21.38
N ILE A 33 12.53 8.52 20.75
CA ILE A 33 11.40 9.43 20.50
C ILE A 33 10.40 8.76 19.55
N ALA A 34 10.85 8.23 18.41
CA ALA A 34 9.99 7.57 17.43
C ALA A 34 9.26 6.35 18.04
N SER A 35 9.96 5.56 18.87
CA SER A 35 9.35 4.42 19.58
C SER A 35 8.27 4.86 20.56
N ASN A 36 8.48 5.97 21.28
CA ASN A 36 7.48 6.54 22.18
C ASN A 36 6.26 7.06 21.40
N ILE A 37 6.47 7.82 20.32
CA ILE A 37 5.41 8.30 19.43
C ILE A 37 4.60 7.12 18.87
N SER A 38 5.28 6.09 18.35
CA SER A 38 4.62 4.89 17.83
C SER A 38 3.77 4.20 18.89
N SER A 39 4.26 4.10 20.12
CA SER A 39 3.53 3.47 21.24
C SER A 39 2.28 4.26 21.64
N LEU A 40 2.39 5.58 21.74
CA LEU A 40 1.26 6.47 22.02
C LEU A 40 0.23 6.44 20.88
N THR A 41 0.67 6.47 19.62
CA THR A 41 -0.20 6.37 18.45
C THR A 41 -0.94 5.04 18.43
N LYS A 42 -0.26 3.92 18.70
CA LYS A 42 -0.89 2.59 18.82
C LYS A 42 -1.95 2.55 19.91
N HIS A 43 -1.69 3.16 21.07
CA HIS A 43 -2.68 3.25 22.14
C HIS A 43 -3.91 4.07 21.69
N ASN A 44 -3.69 5.19 21.01
CA ASN A 44 -4.76 6.03 20.48
C ASN A 44 -5.60 5.29 19.43
N VAL A 45 -4.95 4.60 18.48
CA VAL A 45 -5.62 3.74 17.47
C VAL A 45 -6.55 2.73 18.15
N LYS A 46 -6.07 2.03 19.20
CA LYS A 46 -6.91 1.08 19.95
C LYS A 46 -8.14 1.74 20.57
N LYS A 47 -8.03 2.98 21.04
CA LYS A 47 -9.15 3.73 21.61
C LYS A 47 -10.14 4.16 20.53
N ILE A 48 -9.67 4.71 19.41
CA ILE A 48 -10.50 5.17 18.30
C ILE A 48 -11.22 3.99 17.63
N ASN A 49 -10.54 2.86 17.44
CA ASN A 49 -11.09 1.66 16.80
C ASN A 49 -12.29 1.05 17.54
N ARG A 50 -12.49 1.37 18.83
CA ARG A 50 -13.71 0.97 19.57
C ARG A 50 -14.98 1.61 18.98
N ASN A 51 -14.83 2.71 18.25
CA ASN A 51 -15.93 3.44 17.61
C ASN A 51 -16.13 3.00 16.14
N PHE A 52 -15.32 2.08 15.62
CA PHE A 52 -15.42 1.61 14.23
C PHE A 52 -15.75 0.12 14.17
N PRO A 53 -16.57 -0.32 13.19
CA PRO A 53 -16.74 -1.73 12.91
C PRO A 53 -15.41 -2.34 12.45
N VAL A 54 -15.22 -3.64 12.68
CA VAL A 54 -13.94 -4.35 12.45
C VAL A 54 -13.35 -4.08 11.06
N ASN A 55 -14.20 -4.08 10.02
CA ASN A 55 -13.80 -3.84 8.63
C ASN A 55 -13.51 -2.36 8.29
N GLN A 56 -13.66 -1.44 9.23
CA GLN A 56 -13.34 -0.01 9.08
C GLN A 56 -12.37 0.48 10.16
N GLN A 57 -11.72 -0.45 10.87
CA GLN A 57 -10.71 -0.09 11.85
C GLN A 57 -9.44 0.44 11.20
N ILE A 58 -8.75 1.29 11.94
CA ILE A 58 -7.45 1.82 11.59
C ILE A 58 -6.42 0.71 11.78
N ILE A 59 -5.67 0.43 10.72
CA ILE A 59 -4.58 -0.55 10.69
C ILE A 59 -3.29 0.11 11.16
N TYR A 60 -2.98 1.28 10.56
CA TYR A 60 -1.81 2.07 10.92
C TYR A 60 -2.02 3.54 10.55
N MET A 61 -1.38 4.44 11.28
CA MET A 61 -1.34 5.87 10.95
C MET A 61 -0.09 6.51 11.52
N GLY A 62 0.41 7.55 10.86
CA GLY A 62 1.63 8.22 11.25
C GLY A 62 1.98 9.42 10.37
N TRP A 63 2.96 10.19 10.83
CA TRP A 63 3.54 11.28 10.07
C TRP A 63 4.50 10.76 9.01
N VAL A 64 4.53 11.46 7.88
CA VAL A 64 5.48 11.29 6.78
C VAL A 64 5.80 12.67 6.20
N ASP A 65 6.92 12.80 5.51
CA ASP A 65 7.20 13.97 4.68
C ASP A 65 6.83 13.66 3.22
N GLU A 66 5.89 14.41 2.64
CA GLU A 66 5.52 14.31 1.24
C GLU A 66 6.35 15.26 0.39
N LYS A 67 6.88 14.79 -0.76
CA LYS A 67 7.52 15.67 -1.74
C LYS A 67 6.46 16.47 -2.50
N GLU A 68 6.60 17.79 -2.53
CA GLU A 68 5.72 18.65 -3.32
C GLU A 68 6.14 18.63 -4.81
N GLN A 69 5.19 18.42 -5.72
CA GLN A 69 5.46 18.33 -7.17
C GLN A 69 5.73 19.70 -7.82
N ASP A 70 5.11 20.78 -7.31
CA ASP A 70 5.13 22.13 -7.92
C ASP A 70 5.52 23.23 -6.93
N SER A 71 6.63 23.09 -6.22
CA SER A 71 7.03 24.10 -5.23
C SER A 71 7.73 25.31 -5.89
N VAL A 72 6.97 26.40 -6.09
CA VAL A 72 7.54 27.75 -6.39
C VAL A 72 8.37 28.27 -5.20
N GLN A 73 8.11 27.74 -4.01
CA GLN A 73 8.86 28.00 -2.79
C GLN A 73 9.96 26.92 -2.64
N ASP A 74 11.12 27.30 -2.11
CA ASP A 74 12.32 26.46 -1.89
C ASP A 74 12.12 25.29 -0.90
N ARG A 75 10.86 24.90 -0.61
CA ARG A 75 10.47 23.77 0.24
C ARG A 75 10.07 22.58 -0.62
N MET A 76 10.98 21.62 -0.72
CA MET A 76 10.78 20.42 -1.52
C MET A 76 9.88 19.36 -0.83
N TYR A 77 9.71 19.43 0.50
CA TYR A 77 8.92 18.47 1.29
C TYR A 77 8.08 19.16 2.36
N SER A 78 6.89 18.62 2.62
CA SER A 78 6.01 19.05 3.70
C SER A 78 5.45 17.88 4.52
N PRO A 79 5.27 18.07 5.84
CA PRO A 79 4.75 17.02 6.70
C PRO A 79 3.27 16.74 6.40
N LYS A 80 2.94 15.46 6.29
CA LYS A 80 1.59 14.95 6.08
C LYS A 80 1.30 13.83 7.04
N PHE A 81 0.04 13.68 7.40
CA PHE A 81 -0.42 12.57 8.23
C PHE A 81 -1.16 11.56 7.35
N LEU A 82 -0.68 10.33 7.33
CA LEU A 82 -1.31 9.23 6.59
C LEU A 82 -2.00 8.27 7.54
N ALA A 83 -3.10 7.66 7.08
CA ALA A 83 -3.78 6.61 7.83
C ALA A 83 -4.34 5.53 6.89
N LEU A 84 -4.01 4.27 7.15
CA LEU A 84 -4.64 3.10 6.57
C LEU A 84 -5.81 2.68 7.46
N ARG A 85 -7.03 2.80 6.95
CA ARG A 85 -8.25 2.47 7.69
C ARG A 85 -9.24 1.77 6.76
N GLY A 86 -9.71 0.59 7.18
CA GLY A 86 -10.59 -0.24 6.37
C GLY A 86 -10.01 -0.46 4.97
N SER A 87 -10.78 -0.09 3.94
CA SER A 87 -10.43 -0.23 2.53
C SER A 87 -9.67 0.97 1.94
N SER A 88 -9.18 1.91 2.76
CA SER A 88 -8.64 3.15 2.23
C SER A 88 -7.37 3.66 2.92
N LEU A 89 -6.51 4.29 2.10
CA LEU A 89 -5.44 5.18 2.54
C LEU A 89 -5.99 6.61 2.57
N PHE A 90 -5.91 7.26 3.71
CA PHE A 90 -6.28 8.66 3.91
C PHE A 90 -5.05 9.53 4.08
N LYS A 91 -5.09 10.74 3.50
CA LYS A 91 -4.08 11.79 3.69
C LYS A 91 -4.70 12.99 4.38
N PHE A 92 -4.02 13.54 5.37
CA PHE A 92 -4.43 14.71 6.14
C PHE A 92 -3.26 15.70 6.31
N SER A 93 -3.58 16.97 6.53
CA SER A 93 -2.62 17.98 7.01
C SER A 93 -2.34 17.85 8.50
N ALA A 94 -3.27 17.27 9.28
CA ALA A 94 -3.14 17.05 10.71
C ALA A 94 -3.81 15.73 11.13
N PRO A 95 -3.40 15.10 12.25
CA PRO A 95 -3.93 13.81 12.67
C PRO A 95 -5.43 13.90 13.01
N PRO A 96 -6.27 12.94 12.59
CA PRO A 96 -7.67 12.90 12.98
C PRO A 96 -7.79 12.62 14.50
N VAL A 97 -8.52 13.47 15.21
CA VAL A 97 -8.73 13.36 16.68
C VAL A 97 -10.06 12.67 16.98
N THR A 98 -11.06 12.92 16.15
CA THR A 98 -12.42 12.41 16.27
C THR A 98 -12.81 11.59 15.05
N THR A 99 -13.90 10.84 15.14
CA THR A 99 -14.47 10.10 14.00
C THR A 99 -14.94 11.04 12.89
N TRP A 100 -15.29 12.29 13.21
CA TRP A 100 -15.69 13.31 12.24
C TRP A 100 -14.53 13.78 11.37
N ASP A 101 -13.31 13.85 11.91
CA ASP A 101 -12.14 14.36 11.17
C ASP A 101 -11.82 13.55 9.91
N TRP A 102 -12.23 12.28 9.87
CA TRP A 102 -12.07 11.40 8.69
C TRP A 102 -12.80 11.91 7.45
N THR A 103 -13.88 12.69 7.63
CA THR A 103 -14.60 13.35 6.53
C THR A 103 -13.82 14.52 5.93
N ARG A 104 -12.79 15.01 6.63
CA ARG A 104 -11.95 16.16 6.24
C ARG A 104 -10.59 15.73 5.68
N ALA A 105 -10.44 14.45 5.31
CA ALA A 105 -9.23 13.99 4.63
C ALA A 105 -9.00 14.79 3.34
N GLU A 106 -7.76 15.20 3.10
CA GLU A 106 -7.38 15.94 1.88
C GLU A 106 -7.56 15.05 0.66
N LYS A 107 -7.17 13.78 0.78
CA LYS A 107 -7.33 12.75 -0.23
C LYS A 107 -7.65 11.41 0.43
N SER A 108 -8.37 10.56 -0.29
CA SER A 108 -8.64 9.17 0.08
C SER A 108 -8.48 8.29 -1.14
N PHE A 109 -7.86 7.12 -0.97
CA PHE A 109 -7.58 6.17 -2.03
C PHE A 109 -8.00 4.77 -1.62
N THR A 110 -8.55 3.99 -2.54
CA THR A 110 -8.87 2.57 -2.31
C THR A 110 -7.58 1.75 -2.31
N VAL A 111 -7.30 0.96 -1.25
CA VAL A 111 -5.97 0.33 -1.09
C VAL A 111 -5.63 -0.65 -2.22
N TYR A 112 -6.62 -1.37 -2.75
CA TYR A 112 -6.41 -2.29 -3.85
C TYR A 112 -6.36 -1.60 -5.23
N GLU A 113 -6.58 -0.28 -5.34
CA GLU A 113 -6.46 0.50 -6.59
C GLU A 113 -5.28 1.47 -6.56
N ILE A 114 -4.33 1.26 -5.64
CA ILE A 114 -3.06 1.99 -5.55
C ILE A 114 -1.90 1.01 -5.42
N MET A 115 -0.70 1.47 -5.76
CA MET A 115 0.54 0.72 -5.60
C MET A 115 1.48 1.43 -4.62
N CYS A 116 1.79 0.78 -3.50
CA CYS A 116 2.86 1.22 -2.61
C CYS A 116 4.19 0.57 -3.02
N LYS A 117 5.22 1.37 -3.28
CA LYS A 117 6.57 0.91 -3.64
C LYS A 117 7.60 1.47 -2.66
N ILE A 118 8.36 0.58 -2.01
CA ILE A 118 9.55 1.00 -1.26
C ILE A 118 10.65 1.37 -2.26
N LEU A 119 11.21 2.58 -2.12
CA LEU A 119 12.20 3.12 -3.04
C LEU A 119 13.60 2.64 -2.64
N LYS A 120 14.33 2.10 -3.61
CA LYS A 120 15.73 1.68 -3.45
C LYS A 120 16.65 2.82 -3.88
N ASP A 121 17.94 2.69 -3.61
CA ASP A 121 18.95 3.73 -3.89
C ASP A 121 18.85 4.36 -5.30
N ASN A 122 18.59 3.56 -6.34
CA ASN A 122 18.46 4.04 -7.72
C ASN A 122 17.15 4.79 -8.00
N ASP A 123 16.14 4.61 -7.17
CA ASP A 123 14.81 5.22 -7.29
C ASP A 123 14.66 6.46 -6.36
N LEU A 124 15.66 6.75 -5.52
CA LEU A 124 15.62 7.87 -4.59
C LEU A 124 15.69 9.21 -5.35
N LEU A 125 14.80 10.13 -4.95
CA LEU A 125 14.72 11.46 -5.56
C LEU A 125 15.74 12.45 -5.00
N ASP A 126 16.29 12.16 -3.83
CA ASP A 126 17.32 12.96 -3.15
C ASP A 126 18.12 12.10 -2.15
N LYS A 127 18.73 12.71 -1.14
CA LYS A 127 19.58 12.05 -0.14
C LYS A 127 18.81 11.26 0.93
N ARG A 128 17.50 11.41 1.03
CA ARG A 128 16.66 10.68 1.98
C ARG A 128 16.60 9.21 1.59
N LYS A 129 16.85 8.33 2.55
CA LYS A 129 16.99 6.89 2.32
C LYS A 129 15.71 6.10 2.56
N HIS A 130 14.90 6.56 3.50
CA HIS A 130 13.74 5.80 3.95
C HIS A 130 12.47 6.32 3.26
N CYS A 131 12.33 5.96 1.98
CA CYS A 131 11.31 6.52 1.11
C CYS A 131 10.41 5.45 0.50
N PHE A 132 9.14 5.80 0.30
CA PHE A 132 8.18 5.01 -0.45
C PHE A 132 7.35 5.90 -1.36
N SER A 133 6.87 5.36 -2.48
CA SER A 133 5.89 6.03 -3.34
C SER A 133 4.54 5.34 -3.27
N VAL A 134 3.49 6.11 -3.52
CA VAL A 134 2.13 5.60 -3.77
C VAL A 134 1.70 6.06 -5.15
N GLN A 135 1.65 5.11 -6.09
CA GLN A 135 1.08 5.36 -7.41
C GLN A 135 -0.43 5.22 -7.32
N THR A 136 -1.12 6.28 -7.74
CA THR A 136 -2.58 6.38 -7.69
C THR A 136 -3.23 5.72 -8.91
N GLU A 137 -4.57 5.65 -8.90
CA GLU A 137 -5.35 5.18 -10.03
C GLU A 137 -5.27 6.09 -11.27
N SER A 138 -4.76 7.32 -11.16
CA SER A 138 -4.47 8.17 -12.32
C SER A 138 -3.08 7.92 -12.92
N GLY A 139 -2.28 7.04 -12.30
CA GLY A 139 -0.88 6.81 -12.66
C GLY A 139 0.10 7.83 -12.05
N GLU A 140 -0.39 8.81 -11.28
CA GLU A 140 0.45 9.79 -10.62
C GLU A 140 1.12 9.19 -9.36
N ASP A 141 2.42 9.42 -9.22
CA ASP A 141 3.21 9.04 -8.05
C ASP A 141 3.25 10.16 -7.00
N MET A 142 2.83 9.82 -5.78
CA MET A 142 3.13 10.61 -4.57
C MET A 142 4.35 10.02 -3.87
N PHE A 143 5.28 10.86 -3.44
CA PHE A 143 6.53 10.42 -2.81
C PHE A 143 6.56 10.81 -1.34
N PHE A 144 6.89 9.85 -0.49
CA PHE A 144 6.92 10.01 0.95
C PHE A 144 8.26 9.57 1.52
N SER A 145 8.71 10.24 2.57
CA SER A 145 9.87 9.85 3.38
C SER A 145 9.55 9.79 4.86
N VAL A 146 10.28 8.93 5.57
CA VAL A 146 10.28 8.81 7.03
C VAL A 146 11.70 8.94 7.56
N GLU A 147 11.85 9.07 8.87
CA GLU A 147 13.15 9.34 9.49
C GLU A 147 13.96 8.05 9.74
N LEU A 148 13.28 6.94 10.03
CA LEU A 148 13.92 5.67 10.41
C LEU A 148 13.55 4.53 9.48
N ASP A 149 14.49 3.61 9.26
CA ASP A 149 14.27 2.36 8.53
C ASP A 149 13.15 1.51 9.12
N CYS A 150 13.07 1.46 10.46
CA CYS A 150 12.02 0.71 11.15
C CYS A 150 10.61 1.28 10.89
N GLU A 151 10.48 2.59 10.67
CA GLU A 151 9.20 3.22 10.32
C GLU A 151 8.79 2.85 8.90
N LEU A 152 9.74 2.81 7.96
CA LEU A 152 9.50 2.39 6.58
C LEU A 152 9.00 0.96 6.52
N LEU A 153 9.64 0.06 7.30
CA LEU A 153 9.22 -1.34 7.42
C LEU A 153 7.82 -1.48 8.03
N ILE A 154 7.44 -0.61 8.98
CA ILE A 154 6.08 -0.61 9.54
C ILE A 154 5.08 -0.17 8.48
N TRP A 155 5.38 0.88 7.70
CA TRP A 155 4.53 1.31 6.59
C TRP A 155 4.35 0.20 5.54
N GLU A 156 5.43 -0.44 5.11
CA GLU A 156 5.39 -1.55 4.17
C GLU A 156 4.45 -2.68 4.66
N LYS A 157 4.64 -3.12 5.91
CA LYS A 157 3.79 -4.15 6.52
C LYS A 157 2.34 -3.71 6.66
N ALA A 158 2.10 -2.44 7.00
CA ALA A 158 0.76 -1.91 7.12
C ALA A 158 0.02 -1.89 5.78
N PHE A 159 0.69 -1.50 4.69
CA PHE A 159 0.13 -1.59 3.33
C PHE A 159 -0.15 -3.03 2.92
N GLN A 160 0.79 -3.96 3.15
CA GLN A 160 0.59 -5.38 2.87
C GLN A 160 -0.62 -5.94 3.63
N MET A 161 -0.74 -5.63 4.93
CA MET A 161 -1.87 -6.05 5.76
C MET A 161 -3.19 -5.44 5.28
N ALA A 162 -3.22 -4.15 4.98
CA ALA A 162 -4.43 -3.46 4.50
C ALA A 162 -4.91 -4.04 3.16
N THR A 163 -3.99 -4.25 2.23
CA THR A 163 -4.30 -4.88 0.94
C THR A 163 -4.82 -6.30 1.13
N PHE A 164 -4.17 -7.09 1.98
CA PHE A 164 -4.60 -8.46 2.25
C PHE A 164 -6.02 -8.52 2.81
N LEU A 165 -6.27 -7.81 3.92
CA LEU A 165 -7.55 -7.81 4.61
C LEU A 165 -8.69 -7.35 3.68
N GLU A 166 -8.41 -6.36 2.85
CA GLU A 166 -9.41 -5.84 1.92
C GLU A 166 -9.70 -6.82 0.77
N VAL A 167 -8.68 -7.43 0.17
CA VAL A 167 -8.87 -8.45 -0.88
C VAL A 167 -9.61 -9.67 -0.33
N GLU A 168 -9.24 -10.14 0.86
CA GLU A 168 -9.94 -11.23 1.54
C GLU A 168 -11.39 -10.86 1.84
N ARG A 169 -11.68 -9.59 2.16
CA ARG A 169 -13.04 -9.14 2.42
C ARG A 169 -13.89 -9.10 1.15
N ILE A 170 -13.37 -8.56 0.05
CA ILE A 170 -14.16 -8.36 -1.18
C ILE A 170 -14.27 -9.63 -2.03
N GLN A 171 -13.29 -10.54 -1.93
CA GLN A 171 -13.14 -11.80 -2.68
C GLN A 171 -13.09 -11.67 -4.20
N CYS A 172 -13.69 -10.65 -4.82
CA CYS A 172 -13.62 -10.38 -6.24
C CYS A 172 -13.85 -8.89 -6.54
N LYS A 173 -13.33 -8.43 -7.68
CA LYS A 173 -13.60 -7.09 -8.23
C LYS A 173 -13.78 -7.17 -9.74
N THR A 174 -14.81 -6.49 -10.24
CA THR A 174 -15.11 -6.42 -11.69
C THR A 174 -14.84 -5.03 -12.22
N TYR A 175 -14.14 -4.96 -13.36
CA TYR A 175 -13.90 -3.75 -14.14
C TYR A 175 -14.55 -3.89 -15.51
N ALA A 176 -15.15 -2.80 -15.99
CA ALA A 176 -15.62 -2.73 -17.36
C ALA A 176 -14.42 -2.60 -18.31
N CYS A 177 -14.44 -3.35 -19.41
CA CYS A 177 -13.40 -3.31 -20.43
C CYS A 177 -13.97 -3.47 -21.83
N ILE A 178 -13.16 -3.21 -22.83
CA ILE A 178 -13.48 -3.43 -24.24
C ILE A 178 -12.61 -4.56 -24.77
N MET A 179 -13.23 -5.51 -25.45
CA MET A 179 -12.56 -6.58 -26.19
C MET A 179 -13.18 -6.64 -27.58
N GLU A 180 -12.37 -6.50 -28.63
CA GLU A 180 -12.84 -6.54 -30.03
C GLU A 180 -14.04 -5.60 -30.28
N SER A 181 -14.00 -4.38 -29.76
CA SER A 181 -15.07 -3.36 -29.84
C SER A 181 -16.38 -3.67 -29.09
N HIS A 182 -16.39 -4.71 -28.26
CA HIS A 182 -17.56 -5.07 -27.44
C HIS A 182 -17.31 -4.78 -25.96
N LEU A 183 -18.34 -4.31 -25.26
CA LEU A 183 -18.27 -4.03 -23.83
C LEU A 183 -18.32 -5.33 -23.03
N MET A 184 -17.27 -5.57 -22.26
CA MET A 184 -17.04 -6.74 -21.43
C MET A 184 -16.91 -6.35 -19.96
N GLY A 185 -17.00 -7.34 -19.08
CA GLY A 185 -16.55 -7.24 -17.70
C GLY A 185 -15.40 -8.19 -17.44
N LEU A 186 -14.26 -7.67 -16.96
CA LEU A 186 -13.19 -8.48 -16.39
C LEU A 186 -13.36 -8.54 -14.87
N THR A 187 -13.58 -9.75 -14.34
CA THR A 187 -13.53 -10.00 -12.90
C THR A 187 -12.20 -10.62 -12.52
N VAL A 188 -11.55 -10.03 -11.52
CA VAL A 188 -10.46 -10.62 -10.77
C VAL A 188 -11.08 -11.22 -9.51
N ASP A 189 -11.10 -12.54 -9.43
CA ASP A 189 -11.70 -13.32 -8.35
C ASP A 189 -10.61 -14.07 -7.60
N PHE A 190 -10.63 -13.98 -6.28
CA PHE A 190 -9.64 -14.59 -5.42
C PHE A 190 -9.62 -16.10 -5.60
N SER A 191 -10.76 -16.78 -5.70
CA SER A 191 -10.79 -18.24 -5.86
C SER A 191 -10.60 -18.66 -7.32
N MET A 192 -11.32 -18.01 -8.25
CA MET A 192 -11.46 -18.45 -9.63
C MET A 192 -10.38 -17.90 -10.57
N GLY A 193 -9.65 -16.85 -10.18
CA GLY A 193 -8.73 -16.11 -11.04
C GLY A 193 -9.44 -15.08 -11.91
N PHE A 194 -9.13 -15.05 -13.19
CA PHE A 194 -9.66 -14.09 -14.16
C PHE A 194 -10.90 -14.64 -14.86
N VAL A 195 -11.93 -13.81 -14.98
CA VAL A 195 -13.18 -14.15 -15.66
C VAL A 195 -13.56 -12.99 -16.57
N CYS A 196 -13.68 -13.25 -17.87
CA CYS A 196 -14.22 -12.27 -18.80
C CYS A 196 -15.59 -12.71 -19.28
N PHE A 197 -16.54 -11.77 -19.27
CA PHE A 197 -17.91 -12.02 -19.65
C PHE A 197 -18.49 -10.83 -20.41
N ASP A 198 -19.47 -11.10 -21.25
CA ASP A 198 -20.17 -10.08 -22.02
C ASP A 198 -21.05 -9.22 -21.09
N ALA A 199 -20.91 -7.90 -21.18
CA ALA A 199 -21.54 -7.01 -20.20
C ALA A 199 -23.08 -7.05 -20.26
N ALA A 200 -23.66 -7.33 -21.44
CA ALA A 200 -25.10 -7.34 -21.67
C ALA A 200 -25.74 -8.70 -21.35
N SER A 201 -25.24 -9.78 -21.96
CA SER A 201 -25.78 -11.13 -21.82
C SER A 201 -25.31 -11.86 -20.56
N LYS A 202 -24.24 -11.37 -19.92
CA LYS A 202 -23.53 -12.05 -18.81
C LYS A 202 -22.94 -13.41 -19.20
N ALA A 203 -22.87 -13.73 -20.49
CA ALA A 203 -22.22 -14.95 -20.97
C ALA A 203 -20.72 -14.89 -20.68
N VAL A 204 -20.16 -15.96 -20.09
CA VAL A 204 -18.71 -16.05 -19.83
C VAL A 204 -18.00 -16.42 -21.13
N LEU A 205 -17.01 -15.61 -21.52
CA LEU A 205 -16.20 -15.86 -22.71
C LEU A 205 -15.01 -16.74 -22.40
N TRP A 206 -14.33 -16.47 -21.28
CA TRP A 206 -13.18 -17.26 -20.84
C TRP A 206 -12.94 -17.12 -19.34
N ARG A 207 -12.25 -18.12 -18.78
CA ARG A 207 -11.86 -18.18 -17.38
C ARG A 207 -10.46 -18.77 -17.26
N TYR A 208 -9.61 -18.12 -16.48
CA TYR A 208 -8.23 -18.55 -16.25
C TYR A 208 -7.85 -18.40 -14.79
N LYS A 209 -7.28 -19.44 -14.19
CA LYS A 209 -6.72 -19.36 -12.84
C LYS A 209 -5.47 -18.46 -12.82
N PHE A 210 -5.13 -17.90 -11.66
CA PHE A 210 -3.87 -17.15 -11.48
C PHE A 210 -2.63 -17.93 -11.92
N SER A 211 -2.57 -19.24 -11.65
CA SER A 211 -1.44 -20.10 -12.04
C SER A 211 -1.26 -20.30 -13.56
N GLN A 212 -2.31 -19.99 -14.33
CA GLN A 212 -2.29 -20.07 -15.78
C GLN A 212 -1.73 -18.79 -16.42
N LEU A 213 -1.66 -17.67 -15.69
CA LEU A 213 -1.02 -16.45 -16.20
C LEU A 213 0.50 -16.66 -16.27
N LYS A 214 1.07 -16.59 -17.48
CA LYS A 214 2.51 -16.74 -17.73
C LYS A 214 3.22 -15.42 -18.01
N GLY A 215 2.46 -14.41 -18.41
CA GLY A 215 2.97 -13.06 -18.60
C GLY A 215 1.83 -12.08 -18.77
N SER A 216 2.10 -10.84 -18.44
CA SER A 216 1.23 -9.70 -18.72
C SER A 216 2.10 -8.54 -19.18
N SER A 217 1.56 -7.72 -20.06
CA SER A 217 2.18 -6.48 -20.51
C SER A 217 1.10 -5.44 -20.75
N ASP A 218 1.40 -4.18 -20.53
CA ASP A 218 0.50 -3.06 -20.80
C ASP A 218 1.19 -2.00 -21.66
N ASP A 219 0.39 -1.08 -22.22
CA ASP A 219 0.86 0.03 -23.05
C ASP A 219 1.09 1.34 -22.25
N GLY A 220 0.93 1.31 -20.93
CA GLY A 220 0.98 2.47 -20.05
C GLY A 220 -0.16 3.48 -20.24
N LYS A 221 -1.20 3.13 -21.01
CA LYS A 221 -2.30 4.05 -21.36
C LYS A 221 -3.68 3.46 -21.06
N SER A 222 -4.02 2.36 -21.72
CA SER A 222 -5.38 1.81 -21.68
C SER A 222 -5.45 0.30 -21.90
N LYS A 223 -4.42 -0.30 -22.52
CA LYS A 223 -4.47 -1.70 -22.96
C LYS A 223 -3.58 -2.57 -22.11
N ILE A 224 -4.10 -3.74 -21.80
CA ILE A 224 -3.36 -4.82 -21.17
C ILE A 224 -3.51 -6.09 -22.00
N LYS A 225 -2.41 -6.82 -22.12
CA LYS A 225 -2.34 -8.11 -22.78
C LYS A 225 -1.92 -9.16 -21.77
N PHE A 226 -2.79 -10.15 -21.57
CA PHE A 226 -2.53 -11.32 -20.75
C PHE A 226 -2.11 -12.50 -21.61
N LEU A 227 -1.12 -13.26 -21.15
CA LEU A 227 -0.66 -14.50 -21.75
C LEU A 227 -1.04 -15.66 -20.82
N PHE A 228 -2.10 -16.38 -21.16
CA PHE A 228 -2.59 -17.51 -20.38
C PHE A 228 -2.16 -18.83 -21.00
N GLN A 229 -1.69 -19.77 -20.18
CA GLN A 229 -1.46 -21.14 -20.62
C GLN A 229 -2.75 -21.96 -20.49
N ASN A 230 -3.21 -22.48 -21.63
CA ASN A 230 -4.30 -23.43 -21.66
C ASN A 230 -3.89 -24.74 -20.95
N GLN A 231 -4.78 -25.27 -20.10
CA GLN A 231 -4.46 -26.42 -19.26
C GLN A 231 -4.25 -27.70 -20.08
N ASP A 232 -5.03 -27.88 -21.15
CA ASP A 232 -5.09 -29.10 -21.94
C ASP A 232 -4.04 -29.09 -23.04
N SER A 233 -4.04 -28.05 -23.89
CA SER A 233 -3.14 -27.96 -25.04
C SER A 233 -1.72 -27.48 -24.69
N LYS A 234 -1.52 -26.93 -23.48
CA LYS A 234 -0.30 -26.21 -23.06
C LYS A 234 0.07 -24.99 -23.92
N SER A 235 -0.77 -24.61 -24.88
CA SER A 235 -0.57 -23.44 -25.73
C SER A 235 -0.74 -22.15 -24.94
N ILE A 236 -0.06 -21.09 -25.38
CA ILE A 236 -0.24 -19.75 -24.82
C ILE A 236 -1.30 -19.01 -25.63
N GLU A 237 -2.34 -18.55 -24.94
CA GLU A 237 -3.40 -17.71 -25.48
C GLU A 237 -3.19 -16.26 -25.03
N ALA A 238 -3.17 -15.35 -25.99
CA ALA A 238 -3.14 -13.91 -25.71
C ALA A 238 -4.57 -13.36 -25.61
N LYS A 239 -4.88 -12.64 -24.53
CA LYS A 239 -6.13 -11.89 -24.36
C LYS A 239 -5.78 -10.42 -24.15
N GLU A 240 -6.19 -9.57 -25.09
CA GLU A 240 -6.00 -8.12 -25.01
C GLU A 240 -7.31 -7.46 -24.61
N LEU A 241 -7.24 -6.57 -23.62
CA LEU A 241 -8.38 -5.84 -23.08
C LEU A 241 -8.03 -4.36 -22.95
N GLU A 242 -8.99 -3.50 -23.24
CA GLU A 242 -8.86 -2.04 -23.11
C GLU A 242 -9.73 -1.54 -21.95
N PHE A 243 -9.18 -0.62 -21.15
CA PHE A 243 -9.79 -0.07 -19.94
C PHE A 243 -9.74 1.46 -19.97
N SER A 244 -10.79 2.09 -19.43
CA SER A 244 -10.81 3.54 -19.21
C SER A 244 -9.87 3.99 -18.10
N ASN A 245 -9.62 3.12 -17.12
CA ASN A 245 -8.65 3.32 -16.05
C ASN A 245 -7.77 2.07 -15.93
N LEU A 246 -6.65 2.08 -16.64
CA LEU A 246 -5.70 0.98 -16.66
C LEU A 246 -5.02 0.78 -15.29
N PHE A 247 -4.62 1.87 -14.62
CA PHE A 247 -3.86 1.79 -13.38
C PHE A 247 -4.67 1.18 -12.23
N ALA A 248 -5.95 1.55 -12.07
CA ALA A 248 -6.82 0.92 -11.07
C ALA A 248 -6.89 -0.61 -11.25
N VAL A 249 -6.97 -1.08 -12.51
CA VAL A 249 -7.05 -2.50 -12.85
C VAL A 249 -5.71 -3.20 -12.58
N LEU A 250 -4.59 -2.60 -12.99
CA LEU A 250 -3.25 -3.11 -12.73
C LEU A 250 -3.00 -3.26 -11.23
N HIS A 251 -3.30 -2.22 -10.46
CA HIS A 251 -3.14 -2.20 -9.01
C HIS A 251 -4.05 -3.23 -8.33
N CYS A 252 -5.29 -3.40 -8.81
CA CYS A 252 -6.19 -4.43 -8.30
C CYS A 252 -5.67 -5.84 -8.59
N ILE A 253 -5.19 -6.11 -9.80
CA ILE A 253 -4.61 -7.40 -10.14
C ILE A 253 -3.40 -7.68 -9.23
N HIS A 254 -2.53 -6.69 -9.05
CA HIS A 254 -1.38 -6.81 -8.16
C HIS A 254 -1.80 -7.05 -6.71
N ALA A 255 -2.80 -6.34 -6.19
CA ALA A 255 -3.34 -6.53 -4.85
C ALA A 255 -3.84 -7.97 -4.64
N PHE A 256 -4.57 -8.53 -5.61
CA PHE A 256 -5.05 -9.91 -5.55
C PHE A 256 -3.91 -10.94 -5.59
N PHE A 257 -2.89 -10.71 -6.42
CA PHE A 257 -1.68 -11.55 -6.42
C PHE A 257 -0.93 -11.46 -5.10
N ALA A 258 -0.72 -10.26 -4.57
CA ALA A 258 -0.03 -10.04 -3.30
C ALA A 258 -0.77 -10.75 -2.15
N ALA A 259 -2.09 -10.62 -2.08
CA ALA A 259 -2.90 -11.31 -1.08
C ALA A 259 -2.82 -12.85 -1.22
N LYS A 260 -2.81 -13.36 -2.47
CA LYS A 260 -2.62 -14.79 -2.73
C LYS A 260 -1.27 -15.31 -2.29
N VAL A 261 -0.21 -14.57 -2.56
CA VAL A 261 1.15 -14.92 -2.13
C VAL A 261 1.23 -14.90 -0.60
N ALA A 262 0.62 -13.91 0.05
CA ALA A 262 0.58 -13.82 1.50
C ALA A 262 -0.13 -15.02 2.16
N CYS A 263 -1.17 -15.61 1.55
CA CYS A 263 -1.77 -16.87 2.04
C CYS A 263 -0.83 -18.09 1.97
N LEU A 264 0.20 -18.03 1.14
CA LEU A 264 1.18 -19.12 1.00
C LEU A 264 2.38 -18.95 1.94
N ASP A 265 2.50 -17.79 2.61
CA ASP A 265 3.55 -17.49 3.57
C ASP A 265 3.13 -17.92 4.99
N PRO A 266 3.76 -18.96 5.59
CA PRO A 266 3.43 -19.41 6.94
C PRO A 266 3.56 -18.30 7.99
N MET A 267 4.53 -17.39 7.84
CA MET A 267 4.77 -16.30 8.80
C MET A 267 3.64 -15.26 8.80
N PHE A 268 3.01 -15.06 7.63
CA PHE A 268 1.88 -14.16 7.48
C PHE A 268 0.59 -14.79 8.06
N VAL A 269 0.38 -16.09 7.85
CA VAL A 269 -0.79 -16.83 8.37
C VAL A 269 -0.73 -17.02 9.89
N GLU A 270 0.44 -17.27 10.48
CA GLU A 270 0.60 -17.35 11.95
C GLU A 270 0.31 -16.01 12.64
N SER A 271 0.61 -14.91 11.97
CA SER A 271 0.26 -13.54 12.43
C SER A 271 -1.25 -13.27 12.41
N GLN A 272 -2.08 -14.14 11.81
CA GLN A 272 -3.54 -14.06 11.88
C GLN A 272 -4.14 -15.00 12.94
N GLY A 273 -3.55 -16.19 13.16
CA GLY A 273 -4.08 -17.20 14.09
C GLY A 273 -4.09 -16.77 15.57
N THR A 274 -3.28 -15.78 15.93
CA THR A 274 -3.29 -15.16 17.27
C THR A 274 -4.37 -14.08 17.43
N ALA A 275 -5.06 -13.68 16.35
CA ALA A 275 -6.07 -12.62 16.38
C ALA A 275 -7.49 -13.10 16.75
N THR A 276 -7.78 -14.41 16.73
CA THR A 276 -9.16 -14.93 16.87
C THR A 276 -9.59 -15.34 18.28
N THR A 277 -8.76 -15.19 19.32
CA THR A 277 -9.25 -15.45 20.70
C THR A 277 -8.86 -14.43 21.77
N THR A 278 -7.85 -13.58 21.58
CA THR A 278 -7.55 -12.47 22.50
C THR A 278 -6.61 -11.48 21.83
N GLY A 279 -7.10 -10.32 21.38
CA GLY A 279 -6.28 -9.16 21.02
C GLY A 279 -5.34 -9.34 19.82
N PHE A 280 -5.48 -8.48 18.82
CA PHE A 280 -4.55 -8.36 17.68
C PHE A 280 -3.08 -8.54 18.08
N PRO A 281 -2.31 -9.36 17.35
CA PRO A 281 -0.90 -9.57 17.66
C PRO A 281 -0.14 -8.26 17.53
N THR A 282 0.73 -8.03 18.51
CA THR A 282 1.67 -6.94 18.56
C THR A 282 2.82 -7.18 17.58
N LEU A 283 3.15 -6.18 16.77
CA LEU A 283 4.34 -6.09 15.91
C LEU A 283 5.69 -6.06 16.70
N SER A 284 5.76 -6.66 17.89
CA SER A 284 6.77 -6.36 18.92
C SER A 284 7.95 -7.33 19.01
N SER A 285 8.17 -8.24 18.07
CA SER A 285 9.33 -9.15 18.17
C SER A 285 9.82 -9.64 16.81
N ILE A 286 10.54 -8.80 16.08
CA ILE A 286 11.42 -9.29 15.01
C ILE A 286 12.78 -8.61 15.15
N SER A 287 13.73 -9.39 15.66
CA SER A 287 15.17 -9.16 15.55
C SER A 287 15.56 -9.22 14.07
N CYS A 288 16.43 -8.31 13.66
CA CYS A 288 17.01 -8.19 12.33
C CYS A 288 17.74 -9.47 11.91
N ASN A 289 17.13 -10.24 11.01
CA ASN A 289 17.85 -11.13 10.10
C ASN A 289 17.05 -11.25 8.81
N SER A 290 17.51 -10.50 7.79
CA SER A 290 16.87 -10.36 6.50
C SER A 290 17.43 -11.37 5.49
N GLN A 291 16.64 -12.40 5.15
CA GLN A 291 16.75 -13.07 3.86
C GLN A 291 15.36 -13.50 3.38
N THR A 292 14.76 -12.70 2.50
CA THR A 292 13.62 -13.10 1.66
C THR A 292 13.89 -12.78 0.18
N PRO A 293 13.36 -13.58 -0.75
CA PRO A 293 13.93 -13.75 -2.08
C PRO A 293 13.43 -12.72 -3.10
N LYS A 294 14.31 -12.43 -4.07
CA LYS A 294 14.15 -11.44 -5.13
C LYS A 294 13.16 -11.90 -6.20
N LEU A 295 12.07 -11.17 -6.40
CA LEU A 295 11.33 -11.16 -7.67
C LEU A 295 11.85 -9.99 -8.51
N LYS A 296 12.39 -10.31 -9.70
CA LYS A 296 12.86 -9.34 -10.70
C LYS A 296 11.74 -9.07 -11.70
N TYR A 297 11.37 -7.81 -11.86
CA TYR A 297 10.65 -7.34 -13.04
C TYR A 297 11.69 -6.80 -14.04
N ALA A 298 11.58 -7.19 -15.30
CA ALA A 298 12.34 -6.61 -16.39
C ALA A 298 11.54 -5.44 -16.96
N THR A 299 12.21 -4.28 -17.08
CA THR A 299 11.77 -3.07 -17.79
C THR A 299 11.46 -3.33 -19.25
#